data_AF-A0AAU4F2K3-F1
#
_entry.id   AF-A0AAU4F2K3-F1
#
_cell.length_a   1.000
_cell.length_b   1.000
_cell.length_c   1.000
_cell.angle_alpha   90.00
_cell.angle_beta   90.00
_cell.angle_gamma   90.00
#
_symmetry.space_group_name_H-M   'P 1'
#
loop_
_entity.id
_entity.type
_entity.pdbx_description
1 polymer ?
#
loop_
_entity_poly.entity_id
_entity_poly.type
_entity_poly.pdbx_seq_one_letter_code
_entity_poly.pdbx_strand_id
1 'polypeptide(L)' 'MTDRLFVPAPLSGLLATMPPATATPWDRWEWLDQTHCSLKQLFNGPHGLQAMRMDRAILAARNATHDEIENSTTTSAA' A
#
# COMPACT_ATOMS: atom_id res chain seq x y z
N MET A 1 11.40 -15.98 -6.95
CA MET A 1 10.19 -16.57 -6.34
C MET A 1 9.14 -15.49 -6.30
N THR A 2 8.13 -15.54 -7.16
CA THR A 2 7.01 -14.58 -7.12
C THR A 2 6.09 -15.02 -6.00
N ASP A 3 6.18 -14.34 -4.86
CA ASP A 3 5.25 -14.54 -3.75
C ASP A 3 3.86 -14.14 -4.27
N ARG A 4 3.04 -15.14 -4.62
CA ARG A 4 1.70 -14.89 -5.15
C ARG A 4 0.84 -14.50 -3.97
N LEU A 5 0.73 -13.18 -3.75
CA LEU A 5 -0.17 -12.62 -2.77
C LEU A 5 -1.60 -13.07 -3.12
N PHE A 6 -2.15 -14.00 -2.34
CA PHE A 6 -3.56 -14.36 -2.48
C PHE A 6 -4.37 -13.18 -1.96
N VAL A 7 -5.01 -12.45 -2.89
CA VAL A 7 -5.87 -11.32 -2.57
C VAL A 7 -7.31 -11.82 -2.55
N PRO A 8 -7.99 -11.79 -1.39
CA PRO A 8 -9.41 -12.11 -1.31
C PRO A 8 -10.22 -11.23 -2.28
N ALA A 9 -11.23 -11.79 -2.95
CA ALA A 9 -12.13 -11.07 -3.86
C ALA A 9 -12.69 -9.73 -3.31
N PRO A 10 -13.07 -9.59 -2.03
CA PRO A 10 -13.52 -8.29 -1.52
C PRO A 10 -12.40 -7.24 -1.42
N LEU A 11 -11.14 -7.65 -1.44
CA LEU A 11 -9.97 -6.77 -1.37
C LEU A 11 -9.36 -6.50 -2.76
N SER A 12 -9.77 -7.22 -3.80
CA SER A 12 -9.27 -7.01 -5.16
C SER A 12 -9.66 -5.63 -5.72
N GLY A 13 -10.80 -5.09 -5.29
CA GLY A 13 -11.24 -3.73 -5.64
C GLY A 13 -10.27 -2.64 -5.16
N LEU A 14 -9.58 -2.86 -4.02
CA LEU A 14 -8.56 -1.93 -3.53
C LEU A 14 -7.29 -1.95 -4.39
N LEU A 15 -6.99 -3.09 -5.02
CA LEU A 15 -5.86 -3.23 -5.93
C LEU A 15 -6.18 -2.82 -7.37
N ALA A 16 -7.47 -2.76 -7.74
CA ALA A 16 -7.88 -2.33 -9.07
C ALA A 16 -7.47 -0.89 -9.38
N THR A 17 -7.32 -0.05 -8.34
CA THR A 17 -6.87 1.33 -8.44
C THR A 17 -5.36 1.49 -8.23
N MET A 18 -4.61 0.38 -8.16
CA MET A 18 -3.16 0.43 -7.96
C MET A 18 -2.50 1.25 -9.08
N PRO A 19 -1.69 2.26 -8.74
CA PRO A 19 -1.00 3.06 -9.73
C PRO A 19 0.01 2.20 -10.51
N PRO A 20 0.27 2.53 -11.79
CA PRO A 20 1.23 1.78 -12.61
C PRO A 20 2.64 1.86 -12.01
N ALA A 21 3.51 0.91 -12.37
CA ALA A 21 4.90 0.88 -11.89
C ALA A 21 5.71 2.15 -12.24
N THR A 22 5.28 2.89 -13.27
CA THR A 22 5.87 4.15 -13.71
C THR A 22 5.37 5.37 -12.93
N ALA A 23 4.40 5.20 -12.02
CA ALA A 23 3.86 6.29 -11.22
C ALA A 23 4.92 6.87 -10.27
N THR A 24 4.76 8.16 -9.94
CA THR A 24 5.69 8.84 -9.06
C THR A 24 5.65 8.22 -7.65
N PRO A 25 6.73 8.36 -6.86
CA PRO A 25 6.72 7.93 -5.46
C PRO A 25 5.57 8.56 -4.65
N TRP A 26 5.20 9.80 -4.94
CA TRP A 26 4.08 10.51 -4.31
C TRP A 26 2.72 9.87 -4.62
N ASP A 27 2.42 9.60 -5.90
CA ASP A 27 1.17 8.95 -6.30
C ASP A 27 1.03 7.56 -5.68
N ARG A 28 2.16 6.82 -5.61
CA ARG A 28 2.22 5.51 -4.97
C ARG A 28 1.95 5.61 -3.47
N TRP A 29 2.55 6.60 -2.80
CA TRP A 29 2.37 6.81 -1.37
C TRP A 29 0.92 7.17 -1.03
N GLU A 30 0.28 8.05 -1.81
CA GLU A 30 -1.12 8.44 -1.61
C GLU A 30 -2.05 7.23 -1.74
N TRP A 31 -1.87 6.42 -2.78
CA TRP A 31 -2.63 5.18 -2.95
C TRP A 31 -2.42 4.19 -1.78
N LEU A 32 -1.19 4.04 -1.31
CA LEU A 32 -0.88 3.18 -0.16
C LEU A 32 -1.55 3.68 1.13
N ASP A 33 -1.58 4.99 1.36
CA ASP A 33 -2.25 5.61 2.51
C ASP A 33 -3.77 5.39 2.48
N GLN A 34 -4.40 5.65 1.32
CA GLN A 34 -5.83 5.43 1.15
C GLN A 34 -6.21 3.94 1.30
N THR A 35 -5.37 3.04 0.79
CA THR A 35 -5.55 1.59 0.92
C THR A 35 -5.44 1.15 2.38
N HIS A 36 -4.47 1.67 3.14
CA HIS A 36 -4.32 1.44 4.58
C HIS A 36 -5.58 1.86 5.35
N CYS A 37 -6.08 3.07 5.13
CA CYS A 37 -7.30 3.56 5.77
C CYS A 37 -8.52 2.68 5.46
N SER A 38 -8.65 2.23 4.21
CA SER A 38 -9.76 1.37 3.78
C SER A 38 -9.69 -0.02 4.40
N LEU A 39 -8.49 -0.62 4.52
CA LEU A 39 -8.30 -1.92 5.17
C LEU A 39 -8.68 -1.89 6.65
N LYS A 40 -8.34 -0.81 7.36
CA LYS A 40 -8.70 -0.64 8.77
C LYS A 40 -10.21 -0.66 9.02
N GLN A 41 -11.01 -0.15 8.08
CA GLN A 41 -12.48 -0.19 8.19
C GLN A 41 -13.02 -1.63 8.14
N LEU A 42 -12.28 -2.57 7.55
CA LEU A 42 -12.68 -3.96 7.38
C LEU A 42 -12.27 -4.87 8.55
N PHE A 43 -11.52 -4.37 9.54
CA PHE A 43 -10.95 -5.18 10.63
C PHE A 43 -12.01 -5.87 11.49
N ASN A 44 -13.16 -5.24 11.68
CA ASN A 44 -14.28 -5.80 12.46
C ASN A 44 -15.26 -6.61 11.60
N GLY A 45 -14.93 -6.85 10.33
CA GLY A 45 -15.77 -7.57 9.37
C GLY A 45 -15.41 -9.06 9.21
N PRO A 46 -16.16 -9.80 8.38
CA PRO A 46 -15.93 -11.23 8.12
C PRO A 46 -14.56 -11.53 7.49
N HIS A 47 -13.89 -10.52 6.94
CA HIS A 47 -12.55 -10.61 6.36
C HIS A 47 -11.48 -9.90 7.19
N GLY A 48 -11.76 -9.57 8.46
CA GLY A 48 -10.88 -8.75 9.30
C GLY A 48 -9.46 -9.26 9.43
N LEU A 49 -9.26 -10.57 9.61
CA LEU A 49 -7.92 -11.18 9.70
C LEU A 49 -7.13 -11.03 8.39
N GLN A 50 -7.80 -11.16 7.24
CA GLN A 50 -7.17 -11.00 5.93
C GLN A 50 -6.82 -9.53 5.69
N ALA A 51 -7.72 -8.61 6.06
CA ALA A 51 -7.50 -7.18 6.00
C ALA A 51 -6.29 -6.78 6.87
N MET A 52 -6.16 -7.27 8.10
CA MET A 52 -5.00 -6.99 8.96
C MET A 52 -3.67 -7.51 8.39
N ARG A 53 -3.68 -8.69 7.77
CA ARG A 53 -2.47 -9.25 7.13
C ARG A 53 -2.03 -8.42 5.94
N MET A 54 -2.99 -8.02 5.10
CA MET A 54 -2.74 -7.16 3.95
C MET A 54 -2.31 -5.75 4.40
N ASP A 55 -2.93 -5.22 5.46
CA ASP A 55 -2.62 -3.92 6.04
C ASP A 55 -1.15 -3.82 6.46
N ARG A 56 -0.62 -4.89 7.08
CA ARG A 56 0.80 -4.94 7.46
C ARG A 56 1.74 -4.85 6.25
N ALA A 57 1.39 -5.48 5.14
CA ALA A 57 2.18 -5.40 3.91
C ALA A 57 2.10 -4.01 3.26
N ILE A 58 0.90 -3.42 3.22
CA ILE A 58 0.67 -2.06 2.72
C ILE A 58 1.43 -1.03 3.58
N LEU A 59 1.39 -1.16 4.90
CA LEU A 59 2.11 -0.27 5.81
C LEU A 59 3.63 -0.33 5.61
N ALA A 60 4.18 -1.53 5.43
CA ALA A 60 5.60 -1.68 5.13
C ALA A 60 5.99 -1.01 3.80
N ALA A 61 5.17 -1.19 2.75
CA ALA A 61 5.38 -0.53 1.46
C ALA A 61 5.23 1.00 1.55
N ARG A 62 4.27 1.49 2.34
CA ARG A 62 4.06 2.93 2.59
C ARG A 62 5.27 3.57 3.23
N ASN A 63 5.82 2.94 4.28
CA ASN A 63 7.00 3.43 4.97
C ASN A 63 8.22 3.43 4.04
N ALA A 64 8.45 2.35 3.29
CA ALA A 64 9.54 2.30 2.31
C ALA A 64 9.42 3.38 1.22
N THR A 65 8.20 3.67 0.76
CA THR A 65 7.95 4.73 -0.23
C THR A 65 8.13 6.12 0.38
N HIS A 66 7.78 6.31 1.65
CA HIS A 66 8.05 7.56 2.38
C HIS A 66 9.56 7.81 2.49
N ASP A 67 10.34 6.79 2.86
CA ASP A 67 11.79 6.89 2.95
C ASP A 67 12.42 7.19 1.57
N GLU A 68 11.87 6.64 0.48
CA GLU A 68 12.27 6.96 -0.91
C GLU A 68 12.06 8.45 -1.23
N ILE A 69 10.92 9.00 -0.82
CA ILE A 69 10.57 10.42 -1.01
C ILE A 69 11.51 11.33 -0.21
N GLU A 70 11.74 11.03 1.08
CA GLU A 70 12.63 11.81 1.94
C GLU A 70 14.07 11.82 1.42
N ASN A 71 14.57 10.66 0.99
CA ASN A 71 15.92 10.54 0.41
C ASN A 71 16.06 11.31 -0.91
N SER A 72 15.04 11.24 -1.78
CA SER A 72 15.03 11.97 -3.06
C SER A 72 15.04 13.49 -2.84
N THR A 73 14.32 13.96 -1.82
CA THR A 73 14.28 15.37 -1.44
C THR A 73 15.63 15.84 -0.88
N THR A 74 16.30 14.99 -0.08
CA THR A 74 17.59 15.29 0.54
C THR A 74 18.73 15.32 -0.50
N THR A 75 18.75 14.39 -1.46
CA THR A 75 19.77 14.36 -2.53
C THR A 75 19.64 15.54 -3.49
N SER A 76 18.42 16.06 -3.71
CA SER A 76 18.22 17.24 -4.57
C SER A 76 18.64 18.57 -3.91
N ALA A 77 18.91 18.58 -2.60
CA ALA A 77 19.29 19.78 -1.83
C ALA A 77 20.80 19.88 -1.53
N ALA A 78 21.61 18.92 -2.00
CA ALA A 78 23.07 18.87 -1.87
C ALA A 78 23.75 19.26 -3.19
#